data_AF-A0A2S5KM86-F1
#
_entry.id   AF-A0A2S5KM86-F1
#
_cell.length_a   1.000
_cell.length_b   1.000
_cell.length_c   1.000
_cell.angle_alpha   90.00
_cell.angle_beta   90.00
_cell.angle_gamma   90.00
#
_symmetry.space_group_name_H-M   'P 1'
#
loop_
_entity.id
_entity.type
_entity.pdbx_description
1 polymer ?
#
loop_
_entity_poly.entity_id
_entity_poly.type
_entity_poly.pdbx_seq_one_letter_code
_entity_poly.pdbx_strand_id
1 'polypeptide(L)' 'MSVDDQALVSLFTGLDTPAVSDALDKLGIHGQALNIMPLADYPDVIVGPAFTVRYVPASTPAGTVGDFIDDVAEGDV' A
#
# COMPACT_ATOMS: atom_id res chain seq x y z
N MET A 1 3.30 -5.36 -13.09
CA MET A 1 4.01 -4.09 -12.84
C MET A 1 4.80 -3.68 -14.09
N SER A 2 4.68 -2.44 -14.56
CA SER A 2 5.48 -1.94 -15.70
C SER A 2 6.92 -1.70 -15.28
N VAL A 3 7.87 -1.63 -16.24
CA VAL A 3 9.28 -1.32 -15.95
C VAL A 3 9.43 0.02 -15.22
N ASP A 4 8.61 1.00 -15.60
CA ASP A 4 8.61 2.33 -14.98
C ASP A 4 8.16 2.27 -13.53
N ASP A 5 7.14 1.46 -13.21
CA ASP A 5 6.68 1.26 -11.83
C ASP A 5 7.78 0.61 -10.97
N GLN A 6 8.52 -0.37 -11.50
CA GLN A 6 9.62 -1.00 -10.74
C GLN A 6 10.74 0.01 -10.46
N ALA A 7 11.05 0.87 -11.44
CA ALA A 7 12.03 1.93 -11.28
C ALA A 7 11.57 2.94 -10.21
N LEU A 8 10.28 3.32 -10.20
CA LEU A 8 9.72 4.19 -9.17
C LEU A 8 9.80 3.55 -7.78
N VAL A 9 9.34 2.30 -7.61
CA VAL A 9 9.43 1.56 -6.33
C VAL A 9 10.86 1.53 -5.81
N SER A 10 11.83 1.32 -6.69
CA SER A 10 13.25 1.30 -6.34
C SER A 10 13.75 2.64 -5.77
N LEU A 11 13.20 3.78 -6.22
CA LEU A 11 13.58 5.10 -5.70
C LEU A 11 13.12 5.35 -4.26
N PHE A 12 12.04 4.69 -3.84
CA PHE A 12 11.48 4.82 -2.49
C PHE A 12 12.06 3.79 -1.51
N THR A 13 12.75 2.76 -2.01
CA THR A 13 13.35 1.72 -1.17
C THR A 13 14.39 2.33 -0.21
N GLY A 14 14.20 2.11 1.09
CA GLY A 14 15.09 2.62 2.13
C GLY A 14 14.83 4.07 2.57
N LEU A 15 13.84 4.76 1.98
CA LEU A 15 13.34 6.01 2.54
C LEU A 15 12.44 5.73 3.75
N ASP A 16 12.46 6.64 4.73
CA ASP A 16 11.49 6.61 5.81
C ASP A 16 10.14 7.24 5.36
N THR A 17 9.05 6.79 5.97
CA THR A 17 7.71 7.31 5.67
C THR A 17 7.53 8.80 6.01
N PRO A 18 8.15 9.36 7.08
CA PRO A 18 8.07 10.80 7.36
C PRO A 18 8.68 11.69 6.26
N ALA A 19 9.86 11.36 5.72
CA ALA A 19 10.46 12.18 4.67
C ALA A 19 9.63 12.19 3.38
N VAL A 20 8.98 11.08 3.06
CA VAL A 20 8.01 11.03 1.95
C VAL A 20 6.80 11.91 2.24
N SER A 21 6.27 11.89 3.48
CA SER A 21 5.18 12.78 3.90
C SER A 21 5.55 14.26 3.75
N ASP A 22 6.73 14.66 4.22
CA ASP A 22 7.22 16.04 4.12
C ASP A 22 7.35 16.51 2.65
N ALA A 23 7.81 15.61 1.78
CA ALA A 23 7.90 15.88 0.34
C ALA A 23 6.52 16.09 -0.30
N LEU A 24 5.50 15.32 0.12
CA LEU A 24 4.13 15.48 -0.33
C LEU A 24 3.50 16.78 0.21
N ASP A 25 3.76 17.13 1.47
CA ASP A 25 3.30 18.40 2.07
C ASP A 25 3.86 19.60 1.31
N LYS A 26 5.12 19.56 0.87
CA LYS A 26 5.71 20.61 0.02
C LYS A 26 4.97 20.78 -1.31
N LEU A 27 4.34 19.72 -1.81
CA LEU A 27 3.52 19.72 -3.03
C LEU A 27 2.03 20.01 -2.75
N GLY A 28 1.62 20.13 -1.48
CA GLY A 28 0.23 20.27 -1.07
C GLY A 28 -0.60 18.99 -1.25
N ILE A 29 0.04 17.82 -1.24
CA ILE A 29 -0.60 16.52 -1.39
C ILE A 29 -0.70 15.85 -0.02
N HIS A 30 -1.92 15.47 0.38
CA HIS A 30 -2.14 14.70 1.61
C HIS A 30 -1.94 13.21 1.35
N GLY A 31 -0.81 12.64 1.79
CA GLY A 31 -0.44 11.24 1.56
C GLY A 31 -0.65 10.27 2.73
N GLN A 32 -1.16 10.77 3.86
CA GLN A 32 -1.20 10.01 5.11
C GLN A 32 -2.33 8.98 5.19
N ALA A 33 -2.01 7.78 5.68
CA ALA A 33 -2.97 6.73 6.02
C ALA A 33 -3.46 6.90 7.47
N LEU A 34 -4.30 7.92 7.70
CA LEU A 34 -4.75 8.30 9.04
C LEU A 34 -5.42 7.14 9.81
N ASN A 35 -5.05 6.97 11.09
CA ASN A 35 -5.55 5.92 12.00
C ASN A 35 -5.19 4.48 11.63
N ILE A 36 -4.26 4.27 10.69
CA ILE A 36 -3.67 2.96 10.40
C ILE A 36 -2.31 2.89 11.10
N MET A 37 -2.10 1.83 11.90
CA MET A 37 -0.88 1.62 12.69
C MET A 37 -0.27 0.27 12.35
N PRO A 38 1.07 0.13 12.39
CA PRO A 38 1.71 -1.17 12.19
C PRO A 38 1.36 -2.13 13.34
N LEU A 39 1.23 -3.42 13.02
CA LEU A 39 0.96 -4.46 14.02
C LEU A 39 2.19 -4.87 14.84
N ALA A 40 3.39 -4.56 14.34
CA ALA A 40 4.67 -4.89 14.95
C ALA A 40 5.72 -3.80 14.62
N ASP A 41 6.86 -3.89 15.30
CA ASP A 41 8.03 -3.07 14.99
C ASP A 41 8.81 -3.72 13.84
N TYR A 42 8.46 -3.35 12.61
CA TYR A 42 9.07 -3.92 11.41
C TYR A 42 10.45 -3.27 11.15
N PRO A 43 11.51 -4.07 10.89
CA PRO A 43 12.85 -3.53 10.69
C PRO A 43 13.02 -2.82 9.34
N ASP A 44 12.14 -3.10 8.39
CA ASP A 44 12.22 -2.64 7.00
C ASP A 44 10.93 -1.92 6.59
N VAL A 45 11.07 -0.91 5.72
CA VAL A 45 9.95 -0.20 5.11
C VAL A 45 9.44 -0.98 3.89
N ILE A 46 8.13 -1.10 3.76
CA ILE A 46 7.47 -1.76 2.63
C ILE A 46 7.08 -0.70 1.59
N VAL A 47 7.42 -0.96 0.33
CA VAL A 47 7.12 -0.09 -0.81
C VAL A 47 6.62 -0.95 -1.96
N GLY A 48 5.49 -0.55 -2.55
CA GLY A 48 4.94 -1.20 -3.73
C GLY A 48 3.73 -0.47 -4.31
N PRO A 49 3.31 -0.80 -5.53
CA PRO A 49 2.07 -0.31 -6.10
C PRO A 49 0.85 -0.81 -5.31
N ALA A 50 -0.20 0.01 -5.23
CA ALA A 50 -1.40 -0.33 -4.46
C ALA A 50 -2.29 -1.35 -5.18
N PHE A 51 -2.59 -2.47 -4.53
CA PHE A 51 -3.68 -3.38 -4.88
C PHE A 51 -4.87 -3.12 -3.94
N THR A 52 -5.95 -2.54 -4.47
CA THR A 52 -7.06 -2.09 -3.62
C THR A 52 -8.21 -3.08 -3.57
N VAL A 53 -8.62 -3.44 -2.37
CA VAL A 53 -9.80 -4.28 -2.13
C VAL A 53 -10.87 -3.46 -1.43
N ARG A 54 -12.11 -3.55 -1.92
CA ARG A 54 -13.27 -2.92 -1.28
C ARG A 54 -14.18 -3.97 -0.66
N TYR A 55 -14.19 -4.02 0.67
CA TYR A 55 -15.15 -4.83 1.41
C TYR A 55 -16.53 -4.18 1.48
N VAL A 56 -17.54 -5.03 1.59
CA VAL A 56 -18.92 -4.67 1.92
C VAL A 56 -19.39 -5.51 3.11
N PRO A 57 -20.40 -5.06 3.88
CA PRO A 57 -21.01 -5.92 4.89
C PRO A 57 -21.45 -7.25 4.28
N ALA A 58 -21.24 -8.35 5.00
CA ALA A 58 -21.61 -9.67 4.54
C ALA A 58 -23.13 -9.79 4.32
N SER A 59 -23.53 -10.46 3.25
CA SER A 59 -24.92 -10.85 2.99
C SER A 59 -25.35 -12.05 3.83
N THR A 60 -26.64 -12.38 3.79
CA THR A 60 -27.19 -13.63 4.32
C THR A 60 -27.84 -14.41 3.17
N PRO A 61 -27.26 -15.53 2.69
CA PRO A 61 -26.05 -16.19 3.19
C PRO A 61 -24.77 -15.41 2.87
N ALA A 62 -23.71 -15.69 3.64
CA ALA A 62 -22.40 -15.08 3.42
C ALA A 62 -21.77 -15.58 2.11
N GLY A 63 -21.07 -14.68 1.41
CA GLY A 63 -20.23 -15.02 0.27
C GLY A 63 -18.84 -15.54 0.69
N THR A 64 -17.95 -15.63 -0.28
CA THR A 64 -16.53 -15.97 -0.13
C THR A 64 -15.68 -14.73 0.23
N VAL A 65 -14.53 -14.96 0.86
CA VAL A 65 -13.54 -13.93 1.20
C VAL A 65 -12.20 -14.37 0.66
N GLY A 66 -11.45 -13.46 0.04
CA GLY A 66 -10.07 -13.72 -0.41
C GLY A 66 -9.94 -14.15 -1.86
N ASP A 67 -11.02 -14.21 -2.65
CA ASP A 67 -10.97 -14.61 -4.06
C ASP A 67 -10.08 -13.71 -4.94
N PHE A 68 -9.76 -12.50 -4.47
CA PHE A 68 -8.87 -11.56 -5.15
C PHE A 68 -7.38 -11.94 -5.04
N ILE A 69 -7.00 -12.91 -4.18
CA ILE A 69 -5.60 -13.15 -3.85
C ILE A 69 -4.77 -13.61 -5.06
N ASP A 70 -5.40 -14.34 -5.98
CA ASP A 70 -4.76 -14.80 -7.22
C ASP A 70 -4.49 -13.66 -8.21
N ASP A 71 -5.14 -12.51 -8.03
CA ASP A 71 -4.94 -11.30 -8.85
C ASP A 71 -3.84 -10.38 -8.29
N VAL A 72 -3.32 -10.64 -7.09
CA VAL A 72 -2.27 -9.84 -6.45
C VAL A 72 -0.91 -10.20 -7.06
N ALA A 73 -0.26 -9.24 -7.71
CA ALA A 73 1.04 -9.47 -8.33
C ALA A 73 2.19 -9.38 -7.31
N GLU A 74 3.34 -9.98 -7.65
CA GLU A 74 4.55 -9.81 -6.86
C GLU A 74 4.92 -8.32 -6.75
N GLY A 75 5.07 -7.85 -5.51
CA GLY A 75 5.41 -6.46 -5.18
C GLY A 75 4.21 -5.56 -4.91
N ASP A 76 2.98 -5.98 -5.18
CA ASP A 76 1.78 -5.20 -4.85
C ASP A 76 1.58 -5.11 -3.32
N VAL A 77 0.98 -4.01 -2.86
CA VAL A 77 0.68 -3.66 -1.45
C VAL A 77 -0.79 -3.35 -1.23
#